data_AF-A0A9Q9IR83-F1
#
_entry.id   AF-A0A9Q9IR83-F1
#
_cell.length_a   1.000
_cell.length_b   1.000
_cell.length_c   1.000
_cell.angle_alpha   90.00
_cell.angle_beta   90.00
_cell.angle_gamma   90.00
#
_symmetry.space_group_name_H-M   'P 1'
#
loop_
_entity.id
_entity.type
_entity.pdbx_description
1 polymer ?
#
loop_
_entity_poly.entity_id
_entity_poly.type
_entity_poly.pdbx_seq_one_letter_code
_entity_poly.pdbx_strand_id
1 'polypeptide(L)'
;MQQQSEVVVGVDGSSESIAAVEWAALDAARRQRGLHLIHAYAWPVVHPPLGAQPTAALRKAVRKAADRILRAAVARAAAVAAGVPVTTATALEPAATALVKASQRADVVVVGSRGLGGFSGLLLGSVGVQLAAHAACPVVVIRSAAGDDDAGPEAGHVIVGVDGSHNADRAMRFALEQASFRGAGLTAVHTYVWPDTTGPGDMLPLVYDRADLRDDERRALAESVAGWADKFPDVEVRQSTVRGGAAAVLTRLSRGAELMVVGSRGRGGFTGLLLGSVSQALIHHAGCPVAVVR
;
A
#
# COMPACT_ATOMS: atom_id res chain seq x y z
N MET A 1 30.14 4.13 3.90
CA MET A 1 29.31 2.95 3.54
C MET A 1 27.93 3.48 3.16
N GLN A 2 27.55 3.41 1.88
CA GLN A 2 26.20 3.76 1.47
C GLN A 2 25.26 2.69 2.06
N GLN A 3 24.35 3.09 2.93
CA GLN A 3 23.37 2.19 3.55
C GLN A 3 22.44 1.74 2.42
N GLN A 4 22.43 0.45 2.07
CA GLN A 4 21.55 -0.10 1.05
C GLN A 4 20.10 0.09 1.47
N SER A 5 19.24 0.50 0.53
CA SER A 5 17.80 0.57 0.75
C SER A 5 17.25 -0.82 1.09
N GLU A 6 16.35 -0.89 2.06
CA GLU A 6 15.74 -2.12 2.58
C GLU A 6 14.22 -2.10 2.44
N VAL A 7 13.60 -3.26 2.52
CA VAL A 7 12.16 -3.40 2.75
C VAL A 7 11.90 -3.24 4.24
N VAL A 8 11.07 -2.29 4.65
CA VAL A 8 10.74 -2.04 6.06
C VAL A 8 9.35 -2.61 6.37
N VAL A 9 9.19 -3.31 7.49
CA VAL A 9 7.89 -3.79 7.96
C VAL A 9 7.62 -3.38 9.40
N GLY A 10 6.44 -2.81 9.64
CA GLY A 10 5.95 -2.52 10.98
C GLY A 10 5.30 -3.76 11.61
N VAL A 11 5.74 -4.15 12.81
CA VAL A 11 5.23 -5.32 13.51
C VAL A 11 4.70 -4.98 14.89
N ASP A 12 3.53 -5.51 15.22
CA ASP A 12 2.90 -5.34 16.55
C ASP A 12 2.48 -6.66 17.19
N GLY A 13 2.61 -7.79 16.48
CA GLY A 13 2.25 -9.12 16.96
C GLY A 13 0.82 -9.55 16.62
N SER A 14 0.05 -8.71 15.91
CA SER A 14 -1.25 -9.10 15.34
C SER A 14 -1.07 -10.06 14.15
N SER A 15 -2.12 -10.83 13.83
CA SER A 15 -2.17 -11.68 12.62
C SER A 15 -1.86 -10.92 11.34
N GLU A 16 -2.40 -9.73 11.19
CA GLU A 16 -2.22 -8.88 10.02
C GLU A 16 -0.78 -8.36 9.93
N SER A 17 -0.14 -8.06 11.07
CA SER A 17 1.29 -7.71 11.06
C SER A 17 2.18 -8.89 10.67
N ILE A 18 1.79 -10.13 11.01
CA ILE A 18 2.50 -11.33 10.60
C ILE A 18 2.32 -11.61 9.11
N ALA A 19 1.10 -11.45 8.58
CA ALA A 19 0.86 -11.49 7.13
C ALA A 19 1.68 -10.40 6.40
N ALA A 20 1.82 -9.22 7.01
CA ALA A 20 2.68 -8.16 6.47
C ALA A 20 4.16 -8.55 6.43
N VAL A 21 4.65 -9.26 7.44
CA VAL A 21 6.02 -9.81 7.45
C VAL A 21 6.23 -10.82 6.34
N GLU A 22 5.26 -11.71 6.11
CA GLU A 22 5.35 -12.71 5.04
C GLU A 22 5.43 -12.05 3.68
N TRP A 23 4.51 -11.11 3.41
CA TRP A 23 4.50 -10.36 2.15
C TRP A 23 5.82 -9.60 1.96
N ALA A 24 6.29 -8.90 3.00
CA ALA A 24 7.52 -8.10 2.96
C ALA A 24 8.77 -8.96 2.76
N ALA A 25 8.84 -10.14 3.38
CA ALA A 25 9.97 -11.06 3.23
C ALA A 25 10.05 -11.62 1.80
N LEU A 26 8.91 -11.99 1.22
CA LEU A 26 8.84 -12.44 -0.18
C LEU A 26 9.20 -11.30 -1.16
N ASP A 27 8.71 -10.09 -0.90
CA ASP A 27 9.05 -8.91 -1.71
C ASP A 27 10.55 -8.56 -1.62
N ALA A 28 11.13 -8.60 -0.41
CA ALA A 28 12.56 -8.40 -0.19
C ALA A 28 13.41 -9.43 -0.94
N ALA A 29 12.99 -10.70 -0.93
CA ALA A 29 13.65 -11.78 -1.67
C ALA A 29 13.67 -11.51 -3.18
N ARG A 30 12.51 -11.14 -3.75
CA ARG A 30 12.39 -10.83 -5.18
C ARG A 30 13.20 -9.60 -5.59
N ARG A 31 13.30 -8.60 -4.71
CA ARG A 31 14.12 -7.39 -4.90
C ARG A 31 15.61 -7.61 -4.64
N GLN A 32 16.01 -8.75 -4.08
CA GLN A 32 17.35 -9.00 -3.57
C GLN A 32 17.81 -7.93 -2.55
N ARG A 33 16.92 -7.56 -1.62
CA ARG A 33 17.16 -6.56 -0.57
C ARG A 33 17.03 -7.19 0.82
N GLY A 34 17.56 -6.50 1.83
CA GLY A 34 17.35 -6.83 3.23
C GLY A 34 15.93 -6.50 3.70
N LEU A 35 15.50 -7.17 4.77
CA LEU A 35 14.24 -6.91 5.47
C LEU A 35 14.52 -6.31 6.85
N HIS A 36 13.95 -5.15 7.14
CA HIS A 36 14.07 -4.47 8.42
C HIS A 36 12.73 -4.47 9.17
N LEU A 37 12.66 -5.17 10.29
CA LEU A 37 11.46 -5.23 11.14
C LEU A 37 11.52 -4.19 12.25
N ILE A 38 10.50 -3.35 12.33
CA ILE A 38 10.37 -2.33 13.39
C ILE A 38 9.17 -2.65 14.27
N HIS A 39 9.43 -2.89 15.55
CA HIS A 39 8.39 -2.88 16.58
C HIS A 39 8.42 -1.54 17.32
N ALA A 40 7.39 -0.73 17.13
CA ALA A 40 7.27 0.56 17.79
C ALA A 40 6.24 0.50 18.91
N TYR A 41 6.58 1.08 20.05
CA TYR A 41 5.69 1.17 21.21
C TYR A 41 5.91 2.49 21.94
N ALA A 42 4.83 3.04 22.48
CA ALA A 42 4.89 4.17 23.40
C ALA A 42 4.66 3.67 24.83
N TRP A 43 5.20 4.37 25.82
CA TRP A 43 4.83 4.09 27.21
C TRP A 43 3.34 4.41 27.38
N PRO A 44 2.53 3.49 27.95
CA PRO A 44 1.10 3.71 28.17
C PRO A 44 0.79 4.82 29.18
N VAL A 45 1.81 5.44 29.78
CA VAL A 45 1.66 6.51 30.75
C VAL A 45 1.72 7.85 30.02
N VAL A 46 0.58 8.26 29.45
CA VAL A 46 0.46 9.53 28.71
C VAL A 46 0.62 10.74 29.65
N HIS A 47 0.35 10.56 30.96
CA HIS A 47 0.63 11.53 32.01
C HIS A 47 1.03 10.83 33.32
N PRO A 48 2.32 10.54 33.55
CA PRO A 48 2.76 10.10 34.85
C PRO A 48 2.49 11.23 35.87
N PRO A 49 2.08 10.94 37.12
CA PRO A 49 2.17 11.93 38.18
C PRO A 49 3.61 12.48 38.20
N LEU A 50 3.76 13.79 38.38
CA LEU A 50 5.01 14.57 38.23
C LEU A 50 6.27 13.74 38.54
N GLY A 51 7.00 13.34 37.48
CA GLY A 51 8.29 12.66 37.58
C GLY A 51 8.27 11.14 37.74
N ALA A 52 7.11 10.48 37.76
CA ALA A 52 7.02 9.03 37.90
C ALA A 52 7.58 8.31 36.65
N GLN A 53 8.72 7.66 36.84
CA GLN A 53 9.36 6.81 35.82
C GLN A 53 8.78 5.39 35.89
N PRO A 54 8.59 4.70 34.75
CA PRO A 54 8.28 3.28 34.74
C PRO A 54 9.30 2.49 35.56
N THR A 55 8.80 1.62 36.46
CA THR A 55 9.67 0.78 37.30
C THR A 55 10.61 -0.07 36.44
N ALA A 56 11.79 -0.42 36.98
CA ALA A 56 12.75 -1.27 36.26
C ALA A 56 12.12 -2.62 35.84
N ALA A 57 11.25 -3.18 36.68
CA ALA A 57 10.51 -4.40 36.39
C ALA A 57 9.56 -4.24 35.19
N LEU A 58 8.76 -3.16 35.16
CA LEU A 58 7.87 -2.86 34.04
C LEU A 58 8.66 -2.63 32.75
N ARG A 59 9.79 -1.89 32.81
CA ARG A 59 10.66 -1.67 31.66
C ARG A 59 11.21 -2.97 31.08
N LYS A 60 11.68 -3.87 31.95
CA LYS A 60 12.17 -5.19 31.57
C LYS A 60 11.05 -6.05 30.96
N ALA A 61 9.84 -6.00 31.51
CA ALA A 61 8.70 -6.74 30.99
C ALA A 61 8.30 -6.28 29.58
N VAL A 62 8.19 -4.98 29.35
CA VAL A 62 7.87 -4.41 28.02
C VAL A 62 8.94 -4.75 27.00
N ARG A 63 10.24 -4.61 27.34
CA ARG A 63 11.32 -5.02 26.44
C ARG A 63 11.25 -6.50 26.09
N LYS A 64 11.02 -7.37 27.09
CA LYS A 64 10.89 -8.82 26.85
C LYS A 64 9.70 -9.16 25.93
N ALA A 65 8.60 -8.40 26.02
CA ALA A 65 7.45 -8.54 25.15
C ALA A 65 7.78 -8.10 23.70
N ALA A 66 8.39 -6.92 23.53
CA ALA A 66 8.89 -6.44 22.25
C ALA A 66 9.84 -7.44 21.57
N ASP A 67 10.81 -7.96 22.32
CA ASP A 67 11.74 -8.97 21.78
C ASP A 67 11.02 -10.26 21.36
N ARG A 68 9.92 -10.62 22.03
CA ARG A 68 9.13 -11.81 21.66
C ARG A 68 8.40 -11.59 20.35
N ILE A 69 7.80 -10.42 20.16
CA ILE A 69 7.14 -10.04 18.91
C ILE A 69 8.15 -10.07 17.76
N LEU A 70 9.30 -9.42 17.93
CA LEU A 70 10.35 -9.40 16.91
C LEU A 70 10.90 -10.80 16.61
N ARG A 71 11.17 -11.63 17.62
CA ARG A 71 11.61 -13.02 17.40
C ARG A 71 10.59 -13.83 16.61
N ALA A 72 9.30 -13.70 16.92
CA ALA A 72 8.25 -14.40 16.18
C ALA A 72 8.19 -13.93 14.72
N ALA A 73 8.30 -12.63 14.50
CA ALA A 73 8.31 -12.05 13.15
C ALA A 73 9.55 -12.49 12.34
N VAL A 74 10.75 -12.48 12.94
CA VAL A 74 11.98 -13.00 12.31
C VAL A 74 11.82 -14.48 11.93
N ALA A 75 11.29 -15.30 12.84
CA ALA A 75 11.05 -16.71 12.56
C ALA A 75 10.06 -16.89 11.39
N ARG A 76 9.02 -16.06 11.31
CA ARG A 76 8.07 -16.11 10.19
C ARG A 76 8.71 -15.69 8.87
N ALA A 77 9.49 -14.60 8.86
CA ALA A 77 10.22 -14.16 7.67
C ALA A 77 11.16 -15.25 7.15
N ALA A 78 11.94 -15.88 8.04
CA ALA A 78 12.85 -16.97 7.69
C ALA A 78 12.11 -18.20 7.14
N ALA A 79 10.89 -18.49 7.62
CA ALA A 79 10.10 -19.62 7.15
C ALA A 79 9.60 -19.46 5.70
N VAL A 80 9.37 -18.22 5.24
CA VAL A 80 8.90 -17.96 3.86
C VAL A 80 10.02 -17.52 2.92
N ALA A 81 11.13 -16.98 3.45
CA ALA A 81 12.24 -16.44 2.66
C ALA A 81 13.58 -16.58 3.40
N ALA A 82 14.11 -17.81 3.48
CA ALA A 82 15.31 -18.14 4.26
C ALA A 82 16.60 -17.40 3.83
N GLY A 83 16.68 -16.92 2.59
CA GLY A 83 17.87 -16.24 2.04
C GLY A 83 17.92 -14.72 2.27
N VAL A 84 16.89 -14.11 2.86
CA VAL A 84 16.80 -12.66 3.03
C VAL A 84 17.54 -12.24 4.31
N PRO A 85 18.50 -11.29 4.26
CA PRO A 85 19.10 -10.72 5.46
C PRO A 85 18.03 -9.98 6.28
N VAL A 86 17.87 -10.37 7.55
CA VAL A 86 16.86 -9.80 8.44
C VAL A 86 17.52 -8.99 9.55
N THR A 87 17.09 -7.73 9.71
CA THR A 87 17.48 -6.87 10.84
C THR A 87 16.25 -6.43 11.63
N THR A 88 16.43 -6.08 12.90
CA THR A 88 15.32 -5.70 13.79
C THR A 88 15.62 -4.44 14.57
N ALA A 89 14.61 -3.59 14.80
CA ALA A 89 14.70 -2.46 15.70
C ALA A 89 13.45 -2.34 16.59
N THR A 90 13.66 -1.89 17.82
CA THR A 90 12.59 -1.43 18.71
C THR A 90 12.60 0.10 18.76
N ALA A 91 11.45 0.73 18.53
CA ALA A 91 11.32 2.19 18.59
C ALA A 91 10.42 2.59 19.77
N LEU A 92 10.92 3.47 20.64
CA LEU A 92 10.16 4.01 21.78
C LEU A 92 9.44 5.31 21.38
N GLU A 93 8.53 5.20 20.42
CA GLU A 93 7.74 6.31 19.90
C GLU A 93 6.47 5.77 19.22
N PRO A 94 5.50 6.63 18.83
CA PRO A 94 4.35 6.19 18.06
C PRO A 94 4.76 5.49 16.75
N ALA A 95 4.08 4.40 16.41
CA ALA A 95 4.47 3.54 15.28
C ALA A 95 4.52 4.27 13.94
N ALA A 96 3.53 5.13 13.66
CA ALA A 96 3.54 5.92 12.44
C ALA A 96 4.76 6.85 12.36
N THR A 97 5.16 7.49 13.46
CA THR A 97 6.35 8.36 13.50
C THR A 97 7.62 7.57 13.19
N ALA A 98 7.81 6.42 13.84
CA ALA A 98 8.97 5.57 13.59
C ALA A 98 9.05 5.10 12.13
N LEU A 99 7.93 4.64 11.58
CA LEU A 99 7.86 4.10 10.23
C LEU A 99 7.95 5.20 9.16
N VAL A 100 7.42 6.41 9.39
CA VAL A 100 7.62 7.57 8.50
C VAL A 100 9.09 7.96 8.45
N LYS A 101 9.80 7.96 9.58
CA LYS A 101 11.26 8.19 9.59
C LYS A 101 12.00 7.12 8.81
N ALA A 102 11.66 5.84 9.04
CA ALA A 102 12.26 4.71 8.33
C ALA A 102 12.03 4.77 6.82
N SER A 103 10.87 5.27 6.37
CA SER A 103 10.51 5.39 4.97
C SER A 103 11.47 6.25 4.13
N GLN A 104 12.26 7.13 4.77
CA GLN A 104 13.24 7.98 4.08
C GLN A 104 14.41 7.19 3.49
N ARG A 105 14.62 5.95 3.95
CA ARG A 105 15.72 5.07 3.52
C ARG A 105 15.23 3.69 3.07
N ALA A 106 13.92 3.53 2.93
CA ALA A 106 13.29 2.28 2.55
C ALA A 106 12.89 2.32 1.06
N ASP A 107 12.98 1.17 0.39
CA ASP A 107 12.39 1.02 -0.94
C ASP A 107 10.86 0.92 -0.85
N VAL A 108 10.36 0.35 0.24
CA VAL A 108 8.93 0.18 0.54
C VAL A 108 8.74 0.01 2.05
N VAL A 109 7.64 0.53 2.59
CA VAL A 109 7.18 0.27 3.96
C VAL A 109 5.92 -0.57 3.92
N VAL A 110 5.88 -1.66 4.69
CA VAL A 110 4.78 -2.61 4.75
C VAL A 110 4.16 -2.62 6.15
N VAL A 111 2.83 -2.59 6.24
CA VAL A 111 2.10 -2.70 7.50
C VAL A 111 0.83 -3.54 7.33
N GLY A 112 0.38 -4.17 8.41
CA GLY A 112 -0.96 -4.75 8.46
C GLY A 112 -2.04 -3.66 8.42
N SER A 113 -3.22 -3.98 7.90
CA SER A 113 -4.38 -3.09 7.90
C SER A 113 -4.92 -2.86 9.30
N ARG A 114 -4.68 -3.77 10.23
CA ARG A 114 -5.09 -3.64 11.63
C ARG A 114 -3.94 -4.07 12.55
N GLY A 115 -4.04 -3.59 13.78
CA GLY A 115 -3.12 -3.93 14.85
C GLY A 115 -3.85 -4.26 16.14
N LEU A 116 -3.09 -4.54 17.21
CA LEU A 116 -3.63 -4.98 18.50
C LEU A 116 -4.51 -3.94 19.23
N GLY A 117 -4.38 -2.66 18.88
CA GLY A 117 -5.16 -1.54 19.46
C GLY A 117 -6.35 -1.07 18.62
N GLY A 118 -6.71 -1.79 17.56
CA GLY A 118 -7.85 -1.40 16.71
C GLY A 118 -9.16 -1.42 17.49
N PHE A 119 -9.90 -0.32 17.48
CA PHE A 119 -11.30 -0.32 17.94
C PHE A 119 -12.07 -1.36 17.13
N SER A 120 -12.80 -2.25 17.79
CA SER A 120 -13.49 -3.41 17.18
C SER A 120 -14.56 -3.05 16.12
N GLY A 121 -14.80 -1.75 15.85
CA GLY A 121 -15.64 -1.25 14.76
C GLY A 121 -14.92 -0.47 13.66
N LEU A 122 -13.60 -0.28 13.71
CA LEU A 122 -12.83 0.38 12.66
C LEU A 122 -12.22 -0.64 11.70
N LEU A 123 -12.46 -0.44 10.40
CA LEU A 123 -11.98 -1.31 9.33
C LEU A 123 -10.45 -1.21 9.09
N LEU A 124 -9.80 -0.14 9.59
CA LEU A 124 -8.39 0.15 9.31
C LEU A 124 -7.69 0.82 10.51
N GLY A 125 -6.43 0.46 10.74
CA GLY A 125 -5.56 1.04 11.75
C GLY A 125 -5.00 2.41 11.35
N SER A 126 -4.81 3.28 12.34
CA SER A 126 -4.31 4.66 12.14
C SER A 126 -2.92 4.72 11.51
N VAL A 127 -2.08 3.71 11.72
CA VAL A 127 -0.71 3.65 11.20
C VAL A 127 -0.67 3.58 9.67
N GLY A 128 -1.49 2.72 9.05
CA GLY A 128 -1.53 2.58 7.59
C GLY A 128 -1.97 3.87 6.89
N VAL A 129 -2.98 4.57 7.45
CA VAL A 129 -3.46 5.85 6.93
C VAL A 129 -2.38 6.93 7.03
N GLN A 130 -1.73 7.04 8.20
CA GLN A 130 -0.68 8.04 8.40
C GLN A 130 0.53 7.77 7.50
N LEU A 131 0.91 6.50 7.29
CA LEU A 131 1.98 6.16 6.36
C LEU A 131 1.62 6.52 4.92
N ALA A 132 0.43 6.14 4.44
CA ALA A 132 -0.02 6.49 3.09
C ALA A 132 -0.03 8.02 2.85
N ALA A 133 -0.27 8.80 3.90
CA ALA A 133 -0.26 10.26 3.83
C ALA A 133 1.16 10.88 3.91
N HIS A 134 2.10 10.28 4.64
CA HIS A 134 3.35 10.94 5.06
C HIS A 134 4.66 10.23 4.71
N ALA A 135 4.63 8.97 4.29
CA ALA A 135 5.85 8.23 3.96
C ALA A 135 6.59 8.84 2.75
N ALA A 136 7.91 8.69 2.72
CA ALA A 136 8.77 9.13 1.62
C ALA A 136 8.92 8.08 0.50
N CYS A 137 8.49 6.85 0.76
CA CYS A 137 8.50 5.73 -0.17
C CYS A 137 7.09 5.14 -0.34
N PRO A 138 6.87 4.24 -1.31
CA PRO A 138 5.64 3.46 -1.41
C PRO A 138 5.27 2.76 -0.09
N VAL A 139 3.97 2.72 0.21
CA VAL A 139 3.43 2.06 1.40
C VAL A 139 2.50 0.93 0.98
N VAL A 140 2.73 -0.27 1.49
CA VAL A 140 1.88 -1.42 1.24
C VAL A 140 1.11 -1.77 2.50
N VAL A 141 -0.21 -1.79 2.37
CA VAL A 141 -1.14 -2.18 3.44
C VAL A 141 -1.65 -3.58 3.16
N ILE A 142 -1.34 -4.50 4.06
CA ILE A 142 -1.68 -5.92 3.96
C ILE A 142 -2.94 -6.21 4.76
N ARG A 143 -3.93 -6.84 4.12
CA ARG A 143 -5.09 -7.40 4.82
C ARG A 143 -5.00 -8.91 4.73
N SER A 144 -5.41 -9.60 5.79
CA SER A 144 -5.67 -11.04 5.68
C SER A 144 -6.73 -11.25 4.60
N ALA A 145 -6.45 -12.13 3.64
CA ALA A 145 -7.35 -12.40 2.52
C ALA A 145 -8.73 -12.81 3.06
N ALA A 146 -9.79 -12.17 2.54
CA ALA A 146 -11.11 -12.77 2.59
C ALA A 146 -11.07 -13.96 1.62
N GLY A 147 -11.60 -15.12 2.07
CA GLY A 147 -11.40 -16.43 1.45
C GLY A 147 -11.44 -16.48 -0.09
N ASP A 148 -10.63 -17.40 -0.63
CA ASP A 148 -10.29 -17.61 -2.05
C ASP A 148 -11.46 -18.00 -2.98
N ASP A 149 -12.71 -17.88 -2.54
CA ASP A 149 -13.88 -18.44 -3.22
C ASP A 149 -14.44 -17.55 -4.36
N ASP A 150 -13.89 -16.35 -4.59
CA ASP A 150 -14.32 -15.42 -5.65
C ASP A 150 -13.11 -14.75 -6.34
N ALA A 151 -12.25 -15.57 -6.96
CA ALA A 151 -11.15 -15.08 -7.79
C ALA A 151 -11.71 -14.28 -8.98
N GLY A 152 -11.49 -12.97 -8.97
CA GLY A 152 -11.96 -12.07 -10.00
C GLY A 152 -11.22 -12.22 -11.34
N PRO A 153 -11.63 -11.48 -12.39
CA PRO A 153 -11.05 -11.58 -13.73
C PRO A 153 -9.55 -11.20 -13.80
N GLU A 154 -9.04 -10.51 -12.77
CA GLU A 154 -7.65 -10.05 -12.67
C GLU A 154 -6.84 -10.89 -11.67
N ALA A 155 -7.29 -12.12 -11.38
CA ALA A 155 -6.58 -13.01 -10.47
C ALA A 155 -5.14 -13.28 -10.95
N GLY A 156 -4.17 -13.17 -10.05
CA GLY A 156 -2.75 -13.36 -10.37
C GLY A 156 -2.08 -12.18 -11.08
N HIS A 157 -2.79 -11.08 -11.37
CA HIS A 157 -2.21 -9.87 -11.94
C HIS A 157 -1.91 -8.81 -10.86
N VAL A 158 -0.90 -7.99 -11.11
CA VAL A 158 -0.78 -6.67 -10.46
C VAL A 158 -1.75 -5.73 -11.16
N ILE A 159 -2.48 -4.91 -10.41
CA ILE A 159 -3.40 -3.91 -10.96
C ILE A 159 -2.89 -2.52 -10.62
N VAL A 160 -2.91 -1.60 -11.57
CA VAL A 160 -2.61 -0.18 -11.33
C VAL A 160 -3.76 0.72 -11.76
N GLY A 161 -4.22 1.58 -10.84
CA GLY A 161 -5.16 2.64 -11.17
C GLY A 161 -4.43 3.82 -11.83
N VAL A 162 -4.81 4.15 -13.05
CA VAL A 162 -4.22 5.22 -13.84
C VAL A 162 -5.24 6.32 -14.04
N ASP A 163 -4.87 7.54 -13.66
CA ASP A 163 -5.67 8.72 -13.92
C ASP A 163 -4.89 9.81 -14.64
N GLY A 164 -3.69 9.50 -15.15
CA GLY A 164 -2.81 10.43 -15.86
C GLY A 164 -2.34 11.64 -15.02
N SER A 165 -2.30 11.50 -13.69
CA SER A 165 -1.58 12.42 -12.80
C SER A 165 -0.12 12.01 -12.62
N HIS A 166 0.76 12.91 -12.14
CA HIS A 166 2.16 12.58 -11.86
C HIS A 166 2.32 11.40 -10.88
N ASN A 167 1.42 11.30 -9.89
CA ASN A 167 1.43 10.18 -8.96
C ASN A 167 1.02 8.86 -9.64
N ALA A 168 0.18 8.92 -10.69
CA ALA A 168 -0.16 7.75 -11.49
C ALA A 168 1.05 7.23 -12.28
N ASP A 169 1.95 8.10 -12.76
CA ASP A 169 3.20 7.67 -13.41
C ASP A 169 4.13 6.96 -12.43
N ARG A 170 4.25 7.49 -11.20
CA ARG A 170 5.04 6.85 -10.13
C ARG A 170 4.41 5.52 -9.72
N ALA A 171 3.07 5.46 -9.63
CA ALA A 171 2.33 4.24 -9.38
C ALA A 171 2.52 3.20 -10.50
N MET A 172 2.47 3.62 -11.76
CA MET A 172 2.72 2.78 -12.94
C MET A 172 4.11 2.14 -12.87
N ARG A 173 5.15 2.96 -12.63
CA ARG A 173 6.52 2.45 -12.47
C ARG A 173 6.61 1.41 -11.36
N PHE A 174 6.08 1.71 -10.17
CA PHE A 174 6.13 0.78 -9.04
C PHE A 174 5.34 -0.52 -9.33
N ALA A 175 4.22 -0.42 -10.04
CA ALA A 175 3.42 -1.57 -10.41
C ALA A 175 4.14 -2.48 -11.42
N LEU A 176 4.84 -1.90 -12.40
CA LEU A 176 5.68 -2.63 -13.35
C LEU A 176 6.86 -3.32 -12.65
N GLU A 177 7.54 -2.62 -11.73
CA GLU A 177 8.60 -3.22 -10.91
C GLU A 177 8.05 -4.41 -10.11
N GLN A 178 6.88 -4.26 -9.48
CA GLN A 178 6.23 -5.35 -8.74
C GLN A 178 5.80 -6.52 -9.63
N ALA A 179 5.28 -6.25 -10.82
CA ALA A 179 4.88 -7.28 -11.78
C ALA A 179 6.10 -8.08 -12.24
N SER A 180 7.19 -7.40 -12.62
CA SER A 180 8.47 -8.01 -13.01
C SER A 180 9.05 -8.87 -11.87
N PHE A 181 9.15 -8.34 -10.65
CA PHE A 181 9.63 -9.08 -9.48
C PHE A 181 8.81 -10.35 -9.18
N ARG A 182 7.54 -10.39 -9.58
CA ARG A 182 6.62 -11.52 -9.34
C ARG A 182 6.53 -12.47 -10.52
N GLY A 183 7.04 -12.09 -11.70
CA GLY A 183 6.73 -12.78 -12.96
C GLY A 183 5.22 -12.77 -13.27
N ALA A 184 4.52 -11.71 -12.85
CA ALA A 184 3.08 -11.55 -13.03
C ALA A 184 2.76 -10.57 -14.16
N GLY A 185 1.57 -10.69 -14.75
CA GLY A 185 1.03 -9.68 -15.66
C GLY A 185 0.62 -8.41 -14.91
N LEU A 186 0.54 -7.28 -15.64
CA LEU A 186 0.04 -6.00 -15.13
C LEU A 186 -1.23 -5.61 -15.86
N THR A 187 -2.27 -5.21 -15.12
CA THR A 187 -3.48 -4.60 -15.70
C THR A 187 -3.55 -3.11 -15.30
N ALA A 188 -3.37 -2.24 -16.29
CA ALA A 188 -3.53 -0.79 -16.15
C ALA A 188 -5.00 -0.42 -16.34
N VAL A 189 -5.63 0.10 -15.29
CA VAL A 189 -7.06 0.40 -15.25
C VAL A 189 -7.26 1.91 -15.23
N HIS A 190 -7.92 2.43 -16.27
CA HIS A 190 -8.43 3.79 -16.30
C HIS A 190 -9.96 3.77 -16.12
N THR A 191 -10.46 4.58 -15.19
CA THR A 191 -11.90 4.67 -14.95
C THR A 191 -12.43 6.04 -15.32
N TYR A 192 -13.56 6.04 -16.01
CA TYR A 192 -14.23 7.26 -16.46
C TYR A 192 -15.72 7.21 -16.13
N VAL A 193 -16.34 8.37 -16.01
CA VAL A 193 -17.78 8.53 -15.84
C VAL A 193 -18.33 9.28 -17.04
N TRP A 194 -19.64 9.16 -17.30
CA TRP A 194 -20.26 10.05 -18.28
C TRP A 194 -20.19 11.49 -17.76
N PRO A 195 -20.00 12.48 -18.64
CA PRO A 195 -20.28 13.87 -18.30
C PRO A 195 -21.72 13.94 -17.81
N ASP A 196 -21.87 14.21 -16.51
CA ASP A 196 -23.16 14.38 -15.83
C ASP A 196 -23.09 15.67 -15.03
N THR A 197 -24.23 16.33 -14.84
CA THR A 197 -24.28 17.58 -14.07
C THR A 197 -23.98 17.26 -12.61
N THR A 198 -22.91 17.83 -12.08
CA THR A 198 -22.49 17.67 -10.68
C THR A 198 -22.98 18.82 -9.80
N GLY A 199 -23.51 19.90 -10.39
CA GLY A 199 -24.14 20.99 -9.66
C GLY A 199 -24.93 21.98 -10.53
N PRO A 200 -25.60 22.96 -9.89
CA PRO A 200 -26.30 24.03 -10.60
C PRO A 200 -25.30 24.90 -11.38
N GLY A 201 -25.51 25.03 -12.69
CA GLY A 201 -24.67 25.86 -13.56
C GLY A 201 -23.62 25.11 -14.39
N ASP A 202 -23.53 23.78 -14.26
CA ASP A 202 -22.67 22.96 -15.11
C ASP A 202 -23.14 23.01 -16.57
N MET A 203 -22.25 23.45 -17.47
CA MET A 203 -22.49 23.40 -18.92
C MET A 203 -22.03 22.04 -19.46
N LEU A 204 -22.98 21.14 -19.69
CA LEU A 204 -22.73 19.91 -20.42
C LEU A 204 -22.78 20.16 -21.94
N PRO A 205 -22.00 19.42 -22.75
CA PRO A 205 -22.19 19.40 -24.18
C PRO A 205 -23.62 18.94 -24.51
N LEU A 206 -24.35 19.72 -25.30
CA LEU A 206 -25.73 19.41 -25.73
C LEU A 206 -25.84 18.08 -26.47
N VAL A 207 -24.75 17.68 -27.15
CA VAL A 207 -24.60 16.39 -27.83
C VAL A 207 -23.13 15.97 -27.69
N TYR A 208 -22.89 14.74 -27.24
CA TYR A 208 -21.58 14.08 -27.32
C TYR A 208 -21.77 12.63 -27.75
N ASP A 209 -20.86 12.11 -28.58
CA ASP A 209 -20.86 10.69 -28.91
C ASP A 209 -20.18 9.91 -27.77
N ARG A 210 -20.89 8.89 -27.28
CA ARG A 210 -20.40 7.98 -26.25
C ARG A 210 -19.28 7.07 -26.77
N ALA A 211 -19.21 6.81 -28.07
CA ALA A 211 -18.14 6.07 -28.71
C ALA A 211 -16.85 6.90 -28.73
N ASP A 212 -16.94 8.16 -29.18
CA ASP A 212 -15.80 9.08 -29.22
C ASP A 212 -15.18 9.28 -27.84
N LEU A 213 -16.00 9.53 -26.81
CA LEU A 213 -15.50 9.63 -25.43
C LEU A 213 -14.77 8.35 -24.99
N ARG A 214 -15.29 7.17 -25.34
CA ARG A 214 -14.62 5.92 -24.98
C ARG A 214 -13.28 5.76 -25.69
N ASP A 215 -13.19 6.20 -26.95
CA ASP A 215 -11.94 6.17 -27.71
C ASP A 215 -10.92 7.17 -27.17
N ASP A 216 -11.36 8.34 -26.72
CA ASP A 216 -10.50 9.33 -26.06
C ASP A 216 -9.94 8.79 -24.74
N GLU A 217 -10.76 8.15 -23.91
CA GLU A 217 -10.28 7.54 -22.66
C GLU A 217 -9.34 6.35 -22.91
N ARG A 218 -9.58 5.56 -23.98
CA ARG A 218 -8.64 4.52 -24.43
C ARG A 218 -7.31 5.10 -24.86
N ARG A 219 -7.33 6.21 -25.61
CA ARG A 219 -6.12 6.91 -26.06
C ARG A 219 -5.34 7.47 -24.89
N ALA A 220 -5.99 8.10 -23.93
CA ALA A 220 -5.35 8.63 -22.73
C ALA A 220 -4.67 7.53 -21.89
N LEU A 221 -5.30 6.36 -21.76
CA LEU A 221 -4.67 5.21 -21.12
C LEU A 221 -3.48 4.69 -21.92
N ALA A 222 -3.62 4.55 -23.24
CA ALA A 222 -2.54 4.10 -24.12
C ALA A 222 -1.32 5.02 -24.04
N GLU A 223 -1.52 6.34 -23.99
CA GLU A 223 -0.47 7.32 -23.79
C GLU A 223 0.23 7.16 -22.43
N SER A 224 -0.53 6.89 -21.37
CA SER A 224 0.03 6.66 -20.02
C SER A 224 0.85 5.36 -19.92
N VAL A 225 0.55 4.38 -20.79
CA VAL A 225 1.26 3.10 -20.87
C VAL A 225 2.41 3.14 -21.88
N ALA A 226 2.38 4.07 -22.84
CA ALA A 226 3.39 4.17 -23.89
C ALA A 226 4.81 4.35 -23.31
N GLY A 227 5.77 3.65 -23.92
CA GLY A 227 7.19 3.70 -23.52
C GLY A 227 7.54 2.88 -22.27
N TRP A 228 6.58 2.28 -21.57
CA TRP A 228 6.87 1.36 -20.47
C TRP A 228 7.27 -0.04 -20.93
N ALA A 229 6.73 -0.51 -22.06
CA ALA A 229 7.05 -1.82 -22.64
C ALA A 229 8.56 -1.99 -22.91
N ASP A 230 9.25 -0.94 -23.36
CA ASP A 230 10.69 -0.99 -23.60
C ASP A 230 11.50 -1.08 -22.30
N LYS A 231 10.96 -0.55 -21.19
CA LYS A 231 11.62 -0.54 -19.87
C LYS A 231 11.37 -1.83 -19.08
N PHE A 232 10.26 -2.49 -19.34
CA PHE A 232 9.82 -3.72 -18.66
C PHE A 232 9.33 -4.74 -19.70
N PRO A 233 10.24 -5.25 -20.56
CA PRO A 233 9.87 -6.14 -21.67
C PRO A 233 9.38 -7.52 -21.20
N ASP A 234 9.64 -7.87 -19.94
CA ASP A 234 9.22 -9.11 -19.29
C ASP A 234 7.79 -9.07 -18.73
N VAL A 235 7.13 -7.91 -18.74
CA VAL A 235 5.79 -7.73 -18.17
C VAL A 235 4.74 -7.59 -19.28
N GLU A 236 3.78 -8.53 -19.33
CA GLU A 236 2.57 -8.38 -20.15
C GLU A 236 1.67 -7.29 -19.56
N VAL A 237 1.52 -6.16 -20.27
CA VAL A 237 0.66 -5.05 -19.84
C VAL A 237 -0.68 -5.08 -20.57
N ARG A 238 -1.77 -5.29 -19.82
CA ARG A 238 -3.15 -5.17 -20.30
C ARG A 238 -3.69 -3.78 -19.99
N GLN A 239 -4.44 -3.21 -20.93
CA GLN A 239 -5.10 -1.92 -20.77
C GLN A 239 -6.61 -2.13 -20.62
N SER A 240 -7.20 -1.55 -19.58
CA SER A 240 -8.62 -1.69 -19.27
C SER A 240 -9.27 -0.36 -18.96
N THR A 241 -10.11 0.13 -19.87
CA THR A 241 -10.96 1.31 -19.64
C THR A 241 -12.31 0.87 -19.12
N VAL A 242 -12.65 1.25 -17.88
CA VAL A 242 -13.88 0.81 -17.22
C VAL A 242 -14.75 2.00 -16.84
N ARG A 243 -16.02 1.96 -17.23
CA ARG A 243 -16.98 2.97 -16.82
C ARG A 243 -17.38 2.77 -15.35
N GLY A 244 -17.28 3.83 -14.56
CA GLY A 244 -17.73 3.87 -13.17
C GLY A 244 -16.79 4.68 -12.28
N GLY A 245 -17.22 4.91 -11.03
CA GLY A 245 -16.38 5.58 -10.04
C GLY A 245 -15.15 4.74 -9.68
N ALA A 246 -13.97 5.36 -9.74
CA ALA A 246 -12.67 4.71 -9.54
C ALA A 246 -12.62 3.82 -8.29
N ALA A 247 -13.06 4.33 -7.14
CA ALA A 247 -13.03 3.59 -5.87
C ALA A 247 -13.83 2.28 -5.93
N ALA A 248 -15.05 2.33 -6.47
CA ALA A 248 -15.92 1.15 -6.57
C ALA A 248 -15.40 0.13 -7.58
N VAL A 249 -14.94 0.61 -8.74
CA VAL A 249 -14.39 -0.24 -9.80
C VAL A 249 -13.13 -0.95 -9.34
N LEU A 250 -12.14 -0.21 -8.82
CA LEU A 250 -10.87 -0.78 -8.38
C LEU A 250 -11.05 -1.70 -7.17
N THR A 251 -11.96 -1.38 -6.24
CA THR A 251 -12.29 -2.29 -5.12
C THR A 251 -12.83 -3.62 -5.63
N ARG A 252 -13.71 -3.62 -6.64
CA ARG A 252 -14.21 -4.86 -7.23
C ARG A 252 -13.10 -5.64 -7.94
N LEU A 253 -12.26 -4.97 -8.74
CA LEU A 253 -11.17 -5.61 -9.48
C LEU A 253 -10.06 -6.16 -8.57
N SER A 254 -9.90 -5.61 -7.37
CA SER A 254 -8.88 -6.07 -6.42
C SER A 254 -9.10 -7.49 -5.87
N ARG A 255 -10.25 -8.13 -6.11
CA ARG A 255 -10.49 -9.51 -5.66
C ARG A 255 -9.63 -10.50 -6.44
N GLY A 256 -8.75 -11.23 -5.75
CA GLY A 256 -7.83 -12.20 -6.35
C GLY A 256 -6.58 -11.59 -6.98
N ALA A 257 -6.47 -10.27 -7.05
CA ALA A 257 -5.27 -9.60 -7.56
C ALA A 257 -4.07 -9.83 -6.63
N GLU A 258 -2.86 -9.90 -7.20
CA GLU A 258 -1.60 -10.02 -6.44
C GLU A 258 -1.30 -8.76 -5.62
N LEU A 259 -1.61 -7.59 -6.20
CA LEU A 259 -1.37 -6.28 -5.63
C LEU A 259 -2.19 -5.22 -6.37
N MET A 260 -2.86 -4.34 -5.64
CA MET A 260 -3.48 -3.13 -6.17
C MET A 260 -2.56 -1.93 -5.92
N VAL A 261 -2.21 -1.18 -6.97
CA VAL A 261 -1.32 -0.03 -6.89
C VAL A 261 -2.06 1.24 -7.30
N VAL A 262 -1.98 2.28 -6.48
CA VAL A 262 -2.56 3.60 -6.80
C VAL A 262 -1.67 4.72 -6.34
N GLY A 263 -1.81 5.88 -6.99
CA GLY A 263 -1.26 7.13 -6.50
C GLY A 263 -1.89 7.54 -5.16
N SER A 264 -1.15 8.26 -4.31
CA SER A 264 -1.68 8.81 -3.05
C SER A 264 -2.69 9.92 -3.30
N ARG A 265 -2.64 10.56 -4.46
CA ARG A 265 -3.59 11.58 -4.94
C ARG A 265 -3.72 11.45 -6.44
N GLY A 266 -4.88 11.84 -6.96
CA GLY A 266 -5.18 11.84 -8.37
C GLY A 266 -5.37 13.23 -8.96
N ARG A 267 -6.13 13.31 -10.06
CA ARG A 267 -6.52 14.56 -10.75
C ARG A 267 -7.51 15.44 -9.96
N GLY A 268 -8.30 14.86 -9.07
CA GLY A 268 -9.29 15.57 -8.25
C GLY A 268 -8.87 15.72 -6.80
N GLY A 269 -9.35 16.77 -6.13
CA GLY A 269 -9.24 16.94 -4.68
C GLY A 269 -9.06 18.37 -4.20
N PHE A 270 -9.21 18.57 -2.90
CA PHE A 270 -8.96 19.84 -2.23
C PHE A 270 -7.45 20.05 -2.04
N THR A 271 -6.95 21.23 -2.41
CA THR A 271 -5.58 21.65 -2.11
C THR A 271 -5.36 21.62 -0.58
N GLY A 272 -4.58 20.65 -0.09
CA GLY A 272 -4.27 20.47 1.33
C GLY A 272 -4.52 19.07 1.88
N LEU A 273 -5.30 18.23 1.18
CA LEU A 273 -5.46 16.82 1.56
C LEU A 273 -4.24 16.00 1.13
N LEU A 274 -3.69 15.21 2.05
CA LEU A 274 -2.48 14.40 1.83
C LEU A 274 -2.75 13.07 1.10
N LEU A 275 -3.99 12.59 1.15
CA LEU A 275 -4.44 11.32 0.59
C LEU A 275 -5.78 11.51 -0.14
N GLY A 276 -5.92 10.92 -1.32
CA GLY A 276 -7.13 10.99 -2.15
C GLY A 276 -8.21 10.00 -1.73
N SER A 277 -9.45 10.27 -2.11
CA SER A 277 -10.62 9.43 -1.78
C SER A 277 -10.51 8.01 -2.32
N VAL A 278 -9.94 7.83 -3.52
CA VAL A 278 -9.73 6.50 -4.13
C VAL A 278 -8.73 5.67 -3.33
N SER A 279 -7.56 6.24 -3.02
CA SER A 279 -6.56 5.57 -2.19
C SER A 279 -7.10 5.25 -0.80
N GLN A 280 -7.86 6.16 -0.17
CA GLN A 280 -8.50 5.89 1.11
C GLN A 280 -9.46 4.70 0.99
N ALA A 281 -10.41 4.74 0.06
CA ALA A 281 -11.39 3.68 -0.14
C ALA A 281 -10.71 2.32 -0.40
N LEU A 282 -9.66 2.29 -1.21
CA LEU A 282 -8.93 1.06 -1.49
C LEU A 282 -8.24 0.50 -0.26
N ILE A 283 -7.56 1.32 0.55
CA ILE A 283 -6.93 0.88 1.80
C ILE A 283 -7.97 0.34 2.79
N HIS A 284 -9.23 0.77 2.72
CA HIS A 284 -10.32 0.25 3.56
C HIS A 284 -11.00 -1.00 2.99
N HIS A 285 -11.14 -1.13 1.67
CA HIS A 285 -12.11 -2.07 1.08
C HIS A 285 -11.56 -3.04 0.03
N ALA A 286 -10.35 -2.86 -0.50
CA ALA A 286 -9.77 -3.78 -1.50
C ALA A 286 -9.66 -5.25 -1.02
N GLY A 287 -9.87 -6.21 -1.91
CA GLY A 287 -9.75 -7.65 -1.63
C GLY A 287 -8.32 -8.17 -1.59
N CYS A 288 -7.32 -7.35 -1.91
CA CYS A 288 -5.90 -7.70 -1.97
C CYS A 288 -5.01 -6.69 -1.22
N PRO A 289 -3.70 -6.95 -1.08
CA PRO A 289 -2.71 -5.94 -0.71
C PRO A 289 -2.84 -4.65 -1.53
N VAL A 290 -2.69 -3.49 -0.88
CA VAL A 290 -2.77 -2.18 -1.54
C VAL A 290 -1.47 -1.43 -1.37
N ALA A 291 -0.83 -1.06 -2.47
CA ALA A 291 0.30 -0.14 -2.52
C ALA A 291 -0.20 1.28 -2.83
N VAL A 292 0.19 2.23 -1.98
CA VAL A 292 -0.02 3.67 -2.21
C VAL A 292 1.31 4.32 -2.51
N VAL A 293 1.38 4.99 -3.67
CA VAL A 293 2.61 5.61 -4.19
C VAL A 293 2.44 7.12 -4.24
N ARG A 294 3.37 7.84 -3.62
CA ARG A 294 3.45 9.31 -3.67
C ARG A 294 4.43 9.72 -4.74
#